data_AF-A0A3D5EFD4-F1
#
_entry.id   AF-A0A3D5EFD4-F1
#
_cell.length_a   1.000
_cell.length_b   1.000
_cell.length_c   1.000
_cell.angle_alpha   90.00
_cell.angle_beta   90.00
_cell.angle_gamma   90.00
#
_symmetry.space_group_name_H-M   'P 1'
#
loop_
_entity.id
_entity.type
_entity.pdbx_description
1 polymer ?
#
loop_
_entity_poly.entity_id
_entity_poly.type
_entity_poly.pdbx_seq_one_letter_code
_entity_poly.pdbx_strand_id
1 'polypeptide(L)'
;DWMNDKYINSKSYEWDIACDGASWNRVHNYEHHTYTNIIGKDRDFGYGLLRLSNDFRWRVKNLWQFVTYLLLSVLFQWGVSYHEMAAERVFFGKKKDDRDYKVPHSELKKRFFSKGARQLVKDYLLFPLLAGPLFLWVFTGNLAANLLRNLWTSTIIFCGHFTGEVETFNQQDCENESQGQWYYRQALGSSNIKGGNLFHVMTGHLSYQIEHHLFPDLPAKRYREIAPKVQAIFKEHGIHYNTGGFFRQYFSVVKRIVRYSFP
;
A
#
# COMPACT_ATOMS: atom_id res chain seq x y z
N ASP A 1 4.93 -8.76 -18.73
CA ASP A 1 5.75 -7.59 -19.07
C ASP A 1 5.24 -7.04 -20.39
N TRP A 2 4.53 -5.92 -20.34
CA TRP A 2 3.90 -5.29 -21.51
C TRP A 2 4.92 -4.58 -22.42
N MET A 3 6.04 -4.11 -21.86
CA MET A 3 7.04 -3.37 -22.63
C MET A 3 7.93 -4.28 -23.48
N ASN A 4 8.04 -5.57 -23.09
CA ASN A 4 8.94 -6.54 -23.72
C ASN A 4 10.36 -5.99 -23.92
N ASP A 5 10.81 -5.15 -22.99
CA ASP A 5 12.10 -4.46 -23.03
C ASP A 5 13.12 -5.28 -22.24
N LYS A 6 14.32 -5.44 -22.79
CA LYS A 6 15.38 -6.26 -22.19
C LYS A 6 15.87 -5.71 -20.85
N TYR A 7 15.86 -4.39 -20.68
CA TYR A 7 16.40 -3.67 -19.54
C TYR A 7 15.30 -3.20 -18.58
N ILE A 8 14.11 -2.90 -19.11
CA ILE A 8 12.96 -2.40 -18.35
C ILE A 8 11.88 -3.49 -18.31
N ASN A 9 12.16 -4.57 -17.56
CA ASN A 9 11.25 -5.71 -17.40
C ASN A 9 10.77 -5.84 -15.96
N SER A 10 9.45 -5.88 -15.78
CA SER A 10 8.82 -6.04 -14.46
C SER A 10 9.22 -7.32 -13.71
N LYS A 11 9.73 -8.34 -14.41
CA LYS A 11 10.19 -9.61 -13.81
C LYS A 11 11.54 -9.49 -13.07
N SER A 12 12.38 -8.54 -13.47
CA SER A 12 13.72 -8.34 -12.90
C SER A 12 13.90 -6.96 -12.27
N TYR A 13 12.95 -6.06 -12.46
CA TYR A 13 12.99 -4.71 -11.89
C TYR A 13 12.89 -4.74 -10.37
N GLU A 14 13.85 -4.12 -9.71
CA GLU A 14 13.90 -4.03 -8.25
C GLU A 14 13.77 -2.57 -7.81
N TRP A 15 12.77 -2.31 -6.98
CA TRP A 15 12.45 -0.95 -6.55
C TRP A 15 13.50 -0.39 -5.60
N ASP A 16 13.74 0.91 -5.71
CA ASP A 16 14.64 1.65 -4.82
C ASP A 16 13.99 2.02 -3.48
N ILE A 17 13.46 1.02 -2.81
CA ILE A 17 12.86 1.10 -1.46
C ILE A 17 13.39 -0.05 -0.60
N ALA A 18 12.94 -0.15 0.66
CA ALA A 18 13.34 -1.23 1.57
C ALA A 18 12.65 -2.59 1.32
N CYS A 19 11.48 -2.64 0.67
CA CYS A 19 10.76 -3.88 0.38
C CYS A 19 11.30 -4.55 -0.89
N ASP A 20 11.52 -5.87 -0.88
CA ASP A 20 11.96 -6.61 -2.07
C ASP A 20 10.83 -6.89 -3.05
N GLY A 21 11.13 -6.89 -4.35
CA GLY A 21 10.10 -7.04 -5.39
C GLY A 21 9.35 -8.38 -5.33
N ALA A 22 10.00 -9.45 -4.87
CA ALA A 22 9.36 -10.75 -4.73
C ALA A 22 8.39 -10.81 -3.52
N SER A 23 8.68 -10.10 -2.43
CA SER A 23 7.69 -9.93 -1.35
C SER A 23 6.51 -9.09 -1.81
N TRP A 24 6.76 -7.98 -2.51
CA TRP A 24 5.71 -7.13 -3.10
C TRP A 24 4.80 -7.92 -4.05
N ASN A 25 5.38 -8.75 -4.91
CA ASN A 25 4.59 -9.58 -5.82
C ASN A 25 3.68 -10.56 -5.09
N ARG A 26 4.17 -11.16 -3.99
CA ARG A 26 3.41 -12.14 -3.22
C ARG A 26 2.29 -11.50 -2.41
N VAL A 27 2.58 -10.43 -1.66
CA VAL A 27 1.62 -9.86 -0.72
C VAL A 27 0.79 -8.77 -1.38
N HIS A 28 1.40 -7.77 -2.00
CA HIS A 28 0.61 -6.75 -2.69
C HIS A 28 -0.05 -7.25 -3.99
N ASN A 29 0.73 -7.75 -4.96
CA ASN A 29 0.16 -8.09 -6.28
C ASN A 29 -0.78 -9.30 -6.24
N TYR A 30 -0.55 -10.27 -5.35
CA TYR A 30 -1.42 -11.44 -5.23
C TYR A 30 -2.39 -11.30 -4.05
N GLU A 31 -1.92 -11.24 -2.79
CA GLU A 31 -2.85 -11.26 -1.65
C GLU A 31 -3.79 -10.05 -1.63
N HIS A 32 -3.24 -8.82 -1.72
CA HIS A 32 -4.04 -7.60 -1.64
C HIS A 32 -4.94 -7.41 -2.85
N HIS A 33 -4.44 -7.55 -4.08
CA HIS A 33 -5.29 -7.40 -5.28
C HIS A 33 -6.32 -8.51 -5.46
N THR A 34 -6.04 -9.73 -4.98
CA THR A 34 -7.05 -10.82 -5.05
C THR A 34 -8.10 -10.62 -3.97
N TYR A 35 -7.70 -10.33 -2.73
CA TYR A 35 -8.56 -10.38 -1.55
C TYR A 35 -8.84 -9.01 -0.90
N THR A 36 -8.73 -7.92 -1.67
CA THR A 36 -8.84 -6.53 -1.22
C THR A 36 -9.91 -6.32 -0.15
N ASN A 37 -9.49 -5.82 1.00
CA ASN A 37 -10.30 -5.53 2.19
C ASN A 37 -11.06 -6.72 2.81
N ILE A 38 -10.79 -7.97 2.41
CA ILE A 38 -11.32 -9.16 3.09
C ILE A 38 -10.55 -9.37 4.40
N ILE A 39 -11.26 -9.30 5.51
CA ILE A 39 -10.68 -9.40 6.86
C ILE A 39 -10.03 -10.77 7.05
N GLY A 40 -8.77 -10.75 7.48
CA GLY A 40 -7.97 -11.95 7.72
C GLY A 40 -7.28 -12.53 6.48
N LYS A 41 -7.70 -12.13 5.26
CA LYS A 41 -7.05 -12.45 3.99
C LYS A 41 -6.17 -11.30 3.53
N ASP A 42 -6.72 -10.10 3.38
CA ASP A 42 -5.97 -8.88 3.11
C ASP A 42 -5.35 -8.35 4.39
N ARG A 43 -4.04 -8.06 4.30
CA ARG A 43 -3.23 -7.64 5.42
C ARG A 43 -3.22 -6.15 5.64
N ASP A 44 -3.64 -5.38 4.65
CA ASP A 44 -3.70 -3.93 4.72
C ASP A 44 -4.74 -3.48 5.76
N PHE A 45 -5.86 -4.21 5.88
CA PHE A 45 -6.82 -4.08 6.97
C PHE A 45 -6.60 -5.07 8.13
N GLY A 46 -6.23 -6.34 7.83
CA GLY A 46 -6.39 -7.48 8.74
C GLY A 46 -5.27 -7.76 9.75
N TYR A 47 -4.08 -7.15 9.59
CA TYR A 47 -2.91 -7.41 10.47
C TYR A 47 -2.20 -6.12 10.91
N GLY A 48 -2.84 -4.98 10.69
CA GLY A 48 -2.24 -3.66 10.70
C GLY A 48 -1.84 -3.12 12.07
N LEU A 49 -0.86 -2.21 12.03
CA LEU A 49 -0.50 -1.31 13.13
C LEU A 49 -1.67 -0.40 13.55
N LEU A 50 -2.64 -0.20 12.67
CA LEU A 50 -3.80 0.66 12.84
C LEU A 50 -5.09 -0.16 12.80
N ARG A 51 -6.04 0.20 13.67
CA ARG A 51 -7.43 -0.22 13.68
C ARG A 51 -8.25 0.79 12.87
N LEU A 52 -8.86 0.32 11.78
CA LEU A 52 -9.57 1.17 10.81
C LEU A 52 -11.05 0.80 10.66
N SER A 53 -11.57 -0.14 11.45
CA SER A 53 -12.99 -0.47 11.49
C SER A 53 -13.36 -1.05 12.85
N ASN A 54 -14.67 -1.24 13.09
CA ASN A 54 -15.17 -1.90 14.30
C ASN A 54 -15.04 -3.42 14.26
N ASP A 55 -14.70 -3.99 13.10
CA ASP A 55 -14.49 -5.44 12.93
C ASP A 55 -13.30 -5.95 13.75
N PHE A 56 -12.41 -5.03 14.15
CA PHE A 56 -11.29 -5.33 15.04
C PHE A 56 -11.59 -4.87 16.47
N ARG A 57 -11.33 -5.75 17.43
CA ARG A 57 -11.41 -5.43 18.85
C ARG A 57 -10.46 -4.29 19.21
N TRP A 58 -10.99 -3.24 19.84
CA TRP A 58 -10.21 -2.15 20.39
C TRP A 58 -9.27 -2.63 21.51
N ARG A 59 -8.07 -2.04 21.58
CA ARG A 59 -7.04 -2.29 22.60
C ARG A 59 -6.48 -0.96 23.10
N VAL A 60 -5.96 -0.92 24.32
CA VAL A 60 -5.38 0.31 24.92
C VAL A 60 -4.31 0.96 24.03
N LYS A 61 -3.50 0.16 23.32
CA LYS A 61 -2.50 0.68 22.36
C LYS A 61 -3.10 1.54 21.24
N ASN A 62 -4.40 1.39 20.93
CA ASN A 62 -5.07 2.19 19.92
C ASN A 62 -5.23 3.66 20.32
N LEU A 63 -5.06 4.03 21.60
CA LEU A 63 -4.95 5.44 22.00
C LEU A 63 -3.75 6.14 21.34
N TRP A 64 -2.68 5.39 21.05
CA TRP A 64 -1.46 5.86 20.39
C TRP A 64 -1.48 5.67 18.86
N GLN A 65 -2.64 5.34 18.31
CA GLN A 65 -2.79 5.03 16.90
C GLN A 65 -2.43 6.21 15.99
N PHE A 66 -2.80 7.43 16.38
CA PHE A 66 -2.43 8.62 15.60
C PHE A 66 -0.91 8.82 15.54
N VAL A 67 -0.20 8.62 16.66
CA VAL A 67 1.27 8.66 16.69
C VAL A 67 1.86 7.53 15.84
N THR A 68 1.26 6.34 15.91
CA THR A 68 1.66 5.19 15.10
C THR A 68 1.48 5.47 13.61
N TYR A 69 0.40 6.14 13.21
CA TYR A 69 0.16 6.60 11.85
C TYR A 69 1.22 7.60 11.38
N LEU A 70 1.59 8.57 12.21
CA LEU A 70 2.64 9.55 11.87
C LEU A 70 4.00 8.86 11.69
N LEU A 71 4.39 7.97 12.61
CA LEU A 71 5.63 7.21 12.52
C LEU A 71 5.64 6.30 11.28
N LEU A 72 4.53 5.61 11.02
CA LEU A 72 4.37 4.79 9.83
C LEU A 72 4.47 5.63 8.55
N SER A 73 3.90 6.84 8.52
CA SER A 73 3.98 7.73 7.35
C SER A 73 5.40 8.23 7.11
N VAL A 74 6.14 8.58 8.17
CA VAL A 74 7.55 9.01 8.08
C VAL A 74 8.47 7.85 7.67
N LEU A 75 8.16 6.63 8.11
CA LEU A 75 8.96 5.43 7.86
C LEU A 75 8.29 4.48 6.84
N PHE A 76 7.47 5.00 5.93
CA PHE A 76 6.55 4.18 5.15
C PHE A 76 7.22 3.05 4.37
N GLN A 77 8.34 3.29 3.68
CA GLN A 77 9.09 2.22 2.99
C GLN A 77 9.47 1.05 3.91
N TRP A 78 9.80 1.35 5.18
CA TRP A 78 10.22 0.37 6.18
C TRP A 78 9.00 -0.34 6.75
N GLY A 79 7.89 0.38 6.93
CA GLY A 79 6.58 -0.17 7.28
C GLY A 79 6.08 -1.16 6.24
N VAL A 80 6.15 -0.80 4.95
CA VAL A 80 5.84 -1.69 3.82
C VAL A 80 6.74 -2.92 3.87
N SER A 81 8.06 -2.74 3.95
CA SER A 81 9.00 -3.86 4.04
C SER A 81 8.65 -4.80 5.21
N TYR A 82 8.44 -4.24 6.40
CA TYR A 82 8.03 -4.98 7.59
C TYR A 82 6.71 -5.75 7.40
N HIS A 83 5.68 -5.10 6.85
CA HIS A 83 4.35 -5.66 6.64
C HIS A 83 4.35 -6.79 5.60
N GLU A 84 4.99 -6.56 4.46
CA GLU A 84 5.08 -7.48 3.30
C GLU A 84 5.84 -8.78 3.63
N MET A 85 6.79 -8.73 4.58
CA MET A 85 7.49 -9.93 5.03
C MET A 85 6.82 -10.60 6.23
N ALA A 86 5.61 -10.21 6.60
CA ALA A 86 4.91 -10.75 7.76
C ALA A 86 5.73 -10.61 9.05
N ALA A 87 6.42 -9.48 9.25
CA ALA A 87 7.45 -9.38 10.26
C ALA A 87 6.98 -9.66 11.70
N GLU A 88 5.72 -9.39 12.06
CA GLU A 88 5.22 -9.80 13.39
C GLU A 88 5.28 -11.33 13.58
N ARG A 89 5.01 -12.09 12.53
CA ARG A 89 5.07 -13.57 12.51
C ARG A 89 6.50 -14.09 12.35
N VAL A 90 7.30 -13.43 11.51
CA VAL A 90 8.67 -13.85 11.17
C VAL A 90 9.67 -13.52 12.28
N PHE A 91 9.55 -12.35 12.92
CA PHE A 91 10.47 -11.90 13.96
C PHE A 91 10.02 -12.30 15.37
N PHE A 92 8.72 -12.37 15.66
CA PHE A 92 8.20 -12.74 17.00
C PHE A 92 7.59 -14.14 17.08
N GLY A 93 7.71 -14.97 16.03
CA GLY A 93 7.46 -16.41 16.11
C GLY A 93 6.00 -16.85 16.19
N LYS A 94 5.02 -15.97 15.98
CA LYS A 94 3.58 -16.31 15.98
C LYS A 94 3.17 -17.07 14.71
N LYS A 95 3.67 -18.29 14.53
CA LYS A 95 3.16 -19.20 13.49
C LYS A 95 1.67 -19.46 13.77
N LYS A 96 0.84 -19.31 12.74
CA LYS A 96 -0.50 -19.93 12.72
C LYS A 96 -0.32 -21.30 12.06
N ASP A 97 -0.77 -22.36 12.72
CA ASP A 97 -0.54 -23.75 12.25
C ASP A 97 -1.22 -24.06 10.91
N ASP A 98 -2.17 -23.24 10.50
CA ASP A 98 -3.09 -23.52 9.37
C ASP A 98 -2.79 -22.68 8.11
N ARG A 99 -1.53 -22.33 7.87
CA ARG A 99 -1.12 -21.64 6.63
C ARG A 99 0.09 -22.29 5.99
N ASP A 100 -0.03 -22.56 4.69
CA ASP A 100 1.08 -22.98 3.85
C ASP A 100 2.12 -21.84 3.72
N TYR A 101 3.32 -22.08 4.25
CA TYR A 101 4.41 -21.12 4.23
C TYR A 101 5.25 -21.34 2.98
N LYS A 102 4.86 -20.70 1.88
CA LYS A 102 5.59 -20.79 0.60
C LYS A 102 7.05 -20.30 0.69
N VAL A 103 7.42 -19.49 1.70
CA VAL A 103 8.79 -18.98 1.90
C VAL A 103 9.22 -19.13 3.37
N PRO A 104 10.42 -19.70 3.66
CA PRO A 104 10.95 -19.81 5.01
C PRO A 104 11.17 -18.46 5.70
N HIS A 105 10.90 -18.38 7.01
CA HIS A 105 11.12 -17.17 7.82
C HIS A 105 12.59 -16.68 7.78
N SER A 106 13.56 -17.60 7.75
CA SER A 106 14.98 -17.27 7.67
C SER A 106 15.33 -16.53 6.37
N GLU A 107 14.69 -16.93 5.27
CA GLU A 107 14.86 -16.29 3.98
C GLU A 107 14.26 -14.88 3.97
N LEU A 108 13.05 -14.71 4.52
CA LEU A 108 12.43 -13.39 4.65
C LEU A 108 13.28 -12.43 5.51
N LYS A 109 13.85 -12.91 6.63
CA LYS A 109 14.80 -12.11 7.44
C LYS A 109 16.04 -11.72 6.64
N LYS A 110 16.63 -12.68 5.90
CA LYS A 110 17.80 -12.41 5.06
C LYS A 110 17.49 -11.34 4.02
N ARG A 111 16.35 -11.44 3.33
CA ARG A 111 15.90 -10.44 2.34
C ARG A 111 15.74 -9.07 2.98
N PHE A 112 15.09 -8.99 4.15
CA PHE A 112 14.94 -7.73 4.89
C PHE A 112 16.28 -7.04 5.17
N PHE A 113 17.15 -7.74 5.89
CA PHE A 113 18.38 -7.12 6.38
C PHE A 113 19.35 -6.87 5.24
N SER A 114 19.42 -7.75 4.24
CA SER A 114 20.31 -7.53 3.09
C SER A 114 19.86 -6.34 2.24
N LYS A 115 18.57 -6.23 1.92
CA LYS A 115 18.05 -5.10 1.13
C LYS A 115 18.04 -3.81 1.95
N GLY A 116 17.57 -3.87 3.19
CA GLY A 116 17.55 -2.72 4.10
C GLY A 116 18.94 -2.16 4.38
N ALA A 117 19.91 -3.01 4.71
CA ALA A 117 21.29 -2.56 4.91
C ALA A 117 21.89 -1.97 3.63
N ARG A 118 21.63 -2.57 2.47
CA ARG A 118 22.08 -2.02 1.18
C ARG A 118 21.51 -0.63 0.95
N GLN A 119 20.22 -0.41 1.22
CA GLN A 119 19.61 0.92 1.08
C GLN A 119 20.21 1.93 2.04
N LEU A 120 20.36 1.57 3.33
CA LEU A 120 20.94 2.48 4.32
C LEU A 120 22.39 2.83 4.00
N VAL A 121 23.21 1.85 3.65
CA VAL A 121 24.61 2.07 3.28
C VAL A 121 24.70 2.89 2.00
N LYS A 122 23.91 2.59 0.99
CA LYS A 122 23.91 3.32 -0.29
C LYS A 122 23.53 4.79 -0.09
N ASP A 123 22.40 5.07 0.57
CA ASP A 123 21.85 6.43 0.71
C ASP A 123 22.60 7.28 1.74
N TYR A 124 23.03 6.70 2.86
CA TYR A 124 23.52 7.48 4.00
C TYR A 124 25.02 7.34 4.27
N LEU A 125 25.71 6.47 3.53
CA LEU A 125 27.16 6.32 3.64
C LEU A 125 27.85 6.44 2.29
N LEU A 126 27.54 5.56 1.33
CA LEU A 126 28.23 5.49 0.04
C LEU A 126 28.07 6.77 -0.78
N PHE A 127 26.85 7.21 -1.09
CA PHE A 127 26.64 8.43 -1.87
C PHE A 127 27.17 9.69 -1.18
N PRO A 128 26.94 9.90 0.13
CA PRO A 128 27.57 11.00 0.85
C PRO A 128 29.10 10.96 0.82
N LEU A 129 29.73 9.80 1.02
CA LEU A 129 31.20 9.66 0.98
C LEU A 129 31.76 9.97 -0.41
N LEU A 130 31.10 9.47 -1.47
CA LEU A 130 31.48 9.77 -2.85
C LEU A 130 31.39 11.26 -3.20
N ALA A 131 30.56 12.01 -2.48
CA ALA A 131 30.42 13.45 -2.65
C ALA A 131 31.52 14.28 -1.98
N GLY A 132 32.41 13.65 -1.19
CA GLY A 132 33.57 14.30 -0.57
C GLY A 132 33.16 15.50 0.29
N PRO A 133 33.62 16.73 0.00
CA PRO A 133 33.25 17.94 0.75
C PRO A 133 31.74 18.22 0.80
N LEU A 134 30.96 17.69 -0.15
CA LEU A 134 29.50 17.84 -0.20
C LEU A 134 28.76 16.75 0.60
N PHE A 135 29.47 15.96 1.42
CA PHE A 135 28.91 14.86 2.22
C PHE A 135 27.60 15.24 2.92
N LEU A 136 27.60 16.35 3.68
CA LEU A 136 26.44 16.75 4.46
C LEU A 136 25.25 17.14 3.57
N TRP A 137 25.51 17.74 2.41
CA TRP A 137 24.46 18.10 1.45
C TRP A 137 23.82 16.88 0.82
N VAL A 138 24.62 15.88 0.42
CA VAL A 138 24.08 14.63 -0.14
C VAL A 138 23.37 13.80 0.93
N PHE A 139 23.93 13.71 2.14
CA PHE A 139 23.29 13.02 3.26
C PHE A 139 21.92 13.63 3.60
N THR A 140 21.88 14.96 3.79
CA THR A 140 20.62 15.66 4.13
C THR A 140 19.64 15.66 2.96
N GLY A 141 20.12 15.75 1.71
CA GLY A 141 19.30 15.60 0.50
C GLY A 141 18.64 14.23 0.42
N ASN A 142 19.39 13.15 0.66
CA ASN A 142 18.85 11.79 0.67
C ASN A 142 17.85 11.58 1.80
N LEU A 143 18.12 12.14 2.98
CA LEU A 143 17.18 12.12 4.11
C LEU A 143 15.87 12.83 3.78
N ALA A 144 15.95 14.03 3.22
CA ALA A 144 14.78 14.83 2.83
C ALA A 144 13.99 14.15 1.70
N ALA A 145 14.67 13.61 0.69
CA ALA A 145 14.03 12.89 -0.41
C ALA A 145 13.30 11.63 0.09
N ASN A 146 13.93 10.84 0.97
CA ASN A 146 13.31 9.67 1.58
C ASN A 146 12.09 10.05 2.43
N LEU A 147 12.18 11.13 3.22
CA LEU A 147 11.06 11.64 4.02
C LEU A 147 9.89 12.07 3.14
N LEU A 148 10.14 12.91 2.14
CA LEU A 148 9.11 13.40 1.21
C LEU A 148 8.45 12.24 0.46
N ARG A 149 9.23 11.29 -0.05
CA ARG A 149 8.71 10.09 -0.70
C ARG A 149 7.83 9.28 0.25
N ASN A 150 8.29 9.03 1.49
CA ASN A 150 7.51 8.25 2.45
C ASN A 150 6.16 8.92 2.76
N LEU A 151 6.16 10.22 3.03
CA LEU A 151 4.93 10.99 3.29
C LEU A 151 4.00 11.01 2.08
N TRP A 152 4.55 11.20 0.88
CA TRP A 152 3.76 11.22 -0.36
C TRP A 152 3.15 9.85 -0.64
N THR A 153 3.96 8.79 -0.69
CA THR A 153 3.48 7.44 -0.97
C THR A 153 2.50 6.96 0.10
N SER A 154 2.78 7.19 1.39
CA SER A 154 1.84 6.80 2.44
C SER A 154 0.50 7.51 2.27
N THR A 155 0.52 8.80 1.96
CA THR A 155 -0.70 9.59 1.76
C THR A 155 -1.54 9.06 0.61
N ILE A 156 -0.92 8.81 -0.55
CA ILE A 156 -1.63 8.32 -1.74
C ILE A 156 -2.20 6.92 -1.50
N ILE A 157 -1.41 6.00 -0.93
CA ILE A 157 -1.85 4.63 -0.65
C ILE A 157 -3.00 4.62 0.37
N PHE A 158 -2.88 5.40 1.44
CA PHE A 158 -3.95 5.47 2.45
C PHE A 158 -5.23 6.07 1.88
N CYS A 159 -5.13 7.11 1.05
CA CYS A 159 -6.28 7.68 0.37
C CYS A 159 -6.89 6.74 -0.68
N GLY A 160 -6.17 5.70 -1.10
CA GLY A 160 -6.68 4.66 -1.99
C GLY A 160 -7.54 3.63 -1.26
N HIS A 161 -7.17 3.27 -0.03
CA HIS A 161 -7.72 2.09 0.67
C HIS A 161 -8.41 2.35 2.01
N PHE A 162 -8.26 3.52 2.62
CA PHE A 162 -8.68 3.75 4.00
C PHE A 162 -9.55 5.00 4.19
N THR A 163 -10.14 5.52 3.13
CA THR A 163 -11.10 6.63 3.23
C THR A 163 -12.36 6.17 4.00
N GLY A 164 -13.16 7.09 4.52
CA GLY A 164 -14.34 6.75 5.34
C GLY A 164 -15.42 5.93 4.60
N GLU A 165 -15.41 5.94 3.28
CA GLU A 165 -16.43 5.31 2.42
C GLU A 165 -15.98 3.97 1.83
N VAL A 166 -14.74 3.50 2.09
CA VAL A 166 -14.32 2.14 1.67
C VAL A 166 -14.79 1.08 2.66
N GLU A 167 -15.25 -0.03 2.11
CA GLU A 167 -15.84 -1.14 2.85
C GLU A 167 -14.84 -2.25 3.16
N THR A 168 -15.14 -3.03 4.20
CA THR A 168 -14.45 -4.26 4.60
C THR A 168 -15.40 -5.44 4.48
N PHE A 169 -14.85 -6.63 4.24
CA PHE A 169 -15.65 -7.82 3.95
C PHE A 169 -15.24 -8.99 4.84
N ASN A 170 -16.20 -9.80 5.28
CA ASN A 170 -15.87 -11.05 5.98
C ASN A 170 -15.48 -12.11 4.96
N GLN A 171 -14.60 -13.02 5.37
CA GLN A 171 -14.16 -14.10 4.49
C GLN A 171 -15.32 -14.98 4.00
N GLN A 172 -16.28 -15.28 4.88
CA GLN A 172 -17.43 -16.15 4.58
C GLN A 172 -18.31 -15.56 3.47
N ASP A 173 -18.47 -14.24 3.44
CA ASP A 173 -19.29 -13.53 2.44
C ASP A 173 -18.64 -13.52 1.04
N CYS A 174 -17.34 -13.84 0.95
CA CYS A 174 -16.57 -13.85 -0.29
C CYS A 174 -16.17 -15.27 -0.72
N GLU A 175 -16.64 -16.32 -0.05
CA GLU A 175 -16.39 -17.69 -0.47
C GLU A 175 -17.07 -17.99 -1.81
N ASN A 176 -16.31 -18.54 -2.75
CA ASN A 176 -16.77 -18.84 -4.11
C ASN A 176 -17.37 -17.62 -4.85
N GLU A 177 -16.85 -16.41 -4.57
CA GLU A 177 -17.28 -15.21 -5.28
C GLU A 177 -17.14 -15.37 -6.80
N SER A 178 -18.18 -14.99 -7.54
CA SER A 178 -18.13 -14.86 -8.99
C SER A 178 -17.25 -13.68 -9.39
N GLN A 179 -16.83 -13.64 -10.65
CA GLN A 179 -16.07 -12.50 -11.19
C GLN A 179 -16.80 -11.16 -11.02
N GLY A 180 -18.14 -11.15 -11.16
CA GLY A 180 -18.94 -9.94 -10.96
C GLY A 180 -18.94 -9.47 -9.50
N GLN A 181 -19.06 -10.41 -8.56
CA GLN A 181 -18.96 -10.11 -7.12
C GLN A 181 -17.56 -9.62 -6.75
N TRP A 182 -16.51 -10.19 -7.34
CA TRP A 182 -15.14 -9.70 -7.18
C TRP A 182 -15.03 -8.23 -7.62
N TYR A 183 -15.51 -7.88 -8.83
CA TYR A 183 -15.50 -6.50 -9.30
C TYR A 183 -16.29 -5.55 -8.39
N TYR A 184 -17.45 -5.99 -7.91
CA TYR A 184 -18.26 -5.21 -6.98
C TYR A 184 -17.53 -4.95 -5.66
N ARG A 185 -16.83 -5.97 -5.12
CA ARG A 185 -15.99 -5.81 -3.93
C ARG A 185 -14.83 -4.85 -4.16
N GLN A 186 -14.13 -4.96 -5.29
CA GLN A 186 -13.05 -4.05 -5.66
C GLN A 186 -13.51 -2.59 -5.76
N ALA A 187 -14.71 -2.38 -6.31
CA ALA A 187 -15.37 -1.08 -6.41
C ALA A 187 -15.61 -0.43 -5.04
N LEU A 188 -16.10 -1.21 -4.09
CA LEU A 188 -16.42 -0.74 -2.73
C LEU A 188 -15.20 -0.64 -1.81
N GLY A 189 -14.14 -1.42 -2.09
CA GLY A 189 -12.93 -1.45 -1.28
C GLY A 189 -11.88 -0.38 -1.61
N SER A 190 -12.09 0.40 -2.67
CA SER A 190 -11.09 1.34 -3.20
C SER A 190 -11.66 2.75 -3.38
N SER A 191 -10.77 3.73 -3.45
CA SER A 191 -11.16 5.14 -3.56
C SER A 191 -10.18 5.99 -4.37
N ASN A 192 -10.74 6.95 -5.10
CA ASN A 192 -10.00 7.78 -6.04
C ASN A 192 -9.77 9.21 -5.52
N ILE A 193 -8.74 9.84 -6.07
CA ILE A 193 -8.38 11.24 -5.82
C ILE A 193 -8.50 12.03 -7.12
N LYS A 194 -9.32 13.09 -7.11
CA LYS A 194 -9.45 14.04 -8.22
C LYS A 194 -8.21 14.95 -8.28
N GLY A 195 -7.76 15.25 -9.49
CA GLY A 195 -6.66 16.18 -9.73
C GLY A 195 -6.51 16.53 -11.22
N GLY A 196 -5.51 17.35 -11.54
CA GLY A 196 -5.09 17.60 -12.92
C GLY A 196 -4.06 16.57 -13.40
N ASN A 197 -3.65 16.67 -14.66
CA ASN A 197 -2.72 15.71 -15.28
C ASN A 197 -1.42 15.57 -14.50
N LEU A 198 -0.83 16.69 -14.07
CA LEU A 198 0.41 16.68 -13.30
C LEU A 198 0.25 15.91 -11.98
N PHE A 199 -0.87 16.12 -11.29
CA PHE A 199 -1.17 15.39 -10.05
C PHE A 199 -1.26 13.88 -10.31
N HIS A 200 -2.00 13.46 -11.34
CA HIS A 200 -2.09 12.05 -11.71
C HIS A 200 -0.72 11.44 -12.03
N VAL A 201 0.14 12.16 -12.76
CA VAL A 201 1.52 11.73 -13.03
C VAL A 201 2.34 11.62 -11.74
N MET A 202 2.26 12.62 -10.84
CA MET A 202 2.96 12.60 -9.55
C MET A 202 2.52 11.47 -8.61
N THR A 203 1.29 10.98 -8.74
CA THR A 203 0.82 9.80 -8.00
C THR A 203 1.18 8.47 -8.68
N GLY A 204 1.86 8.48 -9.82
CA GLY A 204 2.05 7.28 -10.64
C GLY A 204 0.72 6.72 -11.17
N HIS A 205 -0.30 7.57 -11.28
CA HIS A 205 -1.70 7.26 -11.57
C HIS A 205 -2.45 6.47 -10.48
N LEU A 206 -1.85 6.23 -9.30
CA LEU A 206 -2.54 5.62 -8.14
C LEU A 206 -3.62 6.52 -7.52
N SER A 207 -3.78 7.75 -8.01
CA SER A 207 -5.02 8.52 -7.79
C SER A 207 -6.28 7.85 -8.36
N TYR A 208 -6.12 6.88 -9.26
CA TYR A 208 -7.17 6.05 -9.86
C TYR A 208 -7.13 4.63 -9.27
N GLN A 209 -7.22 4.53 -7.95
CA GLN A 209 -7.14 3.26 -7.23
C GLN A 209 -8.28 2.30 -7.58
N ILE A 210 -9.49 2.80 -7.85
CA ILE A 210 -10.62 1.98 -8.30
C ILE A 210 -10.24 1.27 -9.61
N GLU A 211 -9.79 1.99 -10.62
CA GLU A 211 -9.38 1.42 -11.91
C GLU A 211 -8.18 0.49 -11.77
N HIS A 212 -7.22 0.83 -10.91
CA HIS A 212 -6.07 0.01 -10.59
C HIS A 212 -6.48 -1.34 -9.98
N HIS A 213 -7.52 -1.37 -9.15
CA HIS A 213 -8.01 -2.61 -8.56
C HIS A 213 -8.92 -3.41 -9.47
N LEU A 214 -9.70 -2.76 -10.33
CA LEU A 214 -10.50 -3.45 -11.35
C LEU A 214 -9.62 -4.04 -12.47
N PHE A 215 -8.53 -3.35 -12.84
CA PHE A 215 -7.68 -3.70 -13.97
C PHE A 215 -6.17 -3.57 -13.65
N PRO A 216 -5.63 -4.34 -12.69
CA PRO A 216 -4.25 -4.18 -12.22
C PRO A 216 -3.18 -4.45 -13.30
N ASP A 217 -3.53 -5.19 -14.36
CA ASP A 217 -2.64 -5.47 -15.49
C ASP A 217 -2.66 -4.37 -16.57
N LEU A 218 -3.55 -3.39 -16.47
CA LEU A 218 -3.64 -2.29 -17.43
C LEU A 218 -2.54 -1.26 -17.15
N PRO A 219 -1.83 -0.75 -18.19
CA PRO A 219 -0.85 0.30 -17.98
C PRO A 219 -1.45 1.53 -17.29
N ALA A 220 -0.87 1.96 -16.18
CA ALA A 220 -1.47 2.94 -15.27
C ALA A 220 -1.84 4.29 -15.93
N LYS A 221 -1.12 4.69 -16.99
CA LYS A 221 -1.47 5.88 -17.78
C LYS A 221 -2.88 5.84 -18.40
N ARG A 222 -3.41 4.63 -18.67
CA ARG A 222 -4.72 4.41 -19.26
C ARG A 222 -5.86 4.51 -18.24
N TYR A 223 -5.59 4.49 -16.94
CA TYR A 223 -6.63 4.61 -15.92
C TYR A 223 -7.48 5.86 -16.11
N ARG A 224 -6.84 6.98 -16.45
CA ARG A 224 -7.54 8.23 -16.77
C ARG A 224 -8.49 8.12 -17.96
N GLU A 225 -8.12 7.34 -18.98
CA GLU A 225 -8.94 7.14 -20.18
C GLU A 225 -10.17 6.28 -19.88
N ILE A 226 -10.04 5.29 -18.99
CA ILE A 226 -11.12 4.35 -18.68
C ILE A 226 -12.01 4.81 -17.51
N ALA A 227 -11.51 5.65 -16.61
CA ALA A 227 -12.25 6.09 -15.42
C ALA A 227 -13.65 6.65 -15.72
N PRO A 228 -13.87 7.49 -16.76
CA PRO A 228 -15.23 7.94 -17.10
C PRO A 228 -16.18 6.81 -17.51
N LYS A 229 -15.67 5.76 -18.16
CA LYS A 229 -16.46 4.58 -18.56
C LYS A 229 -16.81 3.73 -17.33
N VAL A 230 -15.83 3.51 -16.45
CA VAL A 230 -16.04 2.82 -15.17
C VAL A 230 -17.08 3.56 -14.34
N GLN A 231 -16.95 4.87 -14.20
CA GLN A 231 -17.91 5.69 -13.46
C GLN A 231 -19.33 5.64 -14.05
N ALA A 232 -19.46 5.58 -15.38
CA ALA A 232 -20.77 5.42 -16.04
C ALA A 232 -21.43 4.07 -15.70
N ILE A 233 -20.66 2.98 -15.72
CA ILE A 233 -21.13 1.63 -15.33
C ILE A 233 -21.54 1.61 -13.85
N PHE A 234 -20.74 2.21 -12.96
CA PHE A 234 -21.09 2.32 -11.54
C PHE A 234 -22.42 3.04 -11.36
N LYS A 235 -22.62 4.15 -12.08
CA LYS A 235 -23.88 4.89 -12.04
C LYS A 235 -25.07 4.07 -12.56
N GLU A 236 -24.89 3.33 -13.65
CA GLU A 236 -25.94 2.46 -14.22
C GLU A 236 -26.40 1.39 -13.23
N HIS A 237 -25.48 0.83 -12.46
CA HIS A 237 -25.77 -0.20 -11.46
C HIS A 237 -26.03 0.34 -10.05
N GLY A 238 -26.10 1.67 -9.85
CA GLY A 238 -26.32 2.28 -8.54
C GLY A 238 -25.17 2.08 -7.55
N ILE A 239 -23.95 1.79 -8.04
CA ILE A 239 -22.75 1.60 -7.23
C ILE A 239 -22.11 2.96 -6.96
N HIS A 240 -21.75 3.21 -5.71
CA HIS A 240 -21.04 4.43 -5.34
C HIS A 240 -19.62 4.46 -5.90
N TYR A 241 -19.29 5.48 -6.68
CA TYR A 241 -17.95 5.70 -7.18
C TYR A 241 -17.20 6.62 -6.21
N ASN A 242 -16.49 6.04 -5.24
CA ASN A 242 -15.81 6.78 -4.17
C ASN A 242 -14.65 7.63 -4.73
N THR A 243 -14.93 8.89 -5.00
CA THR A 243 -13.95 9.85 -5.53
C THR A 243 -14.09 11.23 -4.88
N GLY A 244 -12.97 11.85 -4.55
CA GLY A 244 -12.95 13.15 -3.88
C GLY A 244 -11.68 13.95 -4.17
N GLY A 245 -11.67 15.24 -3.85
CA GLY A 245 -10.44 16.03 -3.90
C GLY A 245 -9.41 15.53 -2.88
N PHE A 246 -8.12 15.76 -3.14
CA PHE A 246 -7.01 15.27 -2.32
C PHE A 246 -7.21 15.52 -0.81
N PHE A 247 -7.45 16.78 -0.41
CA PHE A 247 -7.66 17.10 1.00
C PHE A 247 -8.89 16.43 1.61
N ARG A 248 -9.98 16.30 0.86
CA ARG A 248 -11.18 15.60 1.34
C ARG A 248 -10.89 14.13 1.61
N GLN A 249 -10.21 13.44 0.69
CA GLN A 249 -9.84 12.04 0.90
C GLN A 249 -8.83 11.88 2.04
N TYR A 250 -7.84 12.76 2.12
CA TYR A 250 -6.87 12.75 3.21
C TYR A 250 -7.51 12.96 4.58
N PHE A 251 -8.35 13.99 4.73
CA PHE A 251 -9.07 14.22 6.00
C PHE A 251 -10.04 13.09 6.33
N SER A 252 -10.62 12.44 5.31
CA SER A 252 -11.46 11.25 5.51
C SER A 252 -10.66 10.11 6.15
N VAL A 253 -9.45 9.84 5.66
CA VAL A 253 -8.50 8.87 6.25
C VAL A 253 -8.15 9.26 7.69
N VAL A 254 -7.70 10.51 7.92
CA VAL A 254 -7.29 10.96 9.25
C VAL A 254 -8.46 10.87 10.24
N LYS A 255 -9.66 11.30 9.82
CA LYS A 255 -10.88 11.17 10.62
C LYS A 255 -11.16 9.71 10.97
N ARG A 256 -11.01 8.79 10.01
CA ARG A 256 -11.18 7.34 10.24
C ARG A 256 -10.18 6.83 11.28
N ILE A 257 -8.90 7.17 11.14
CA ILE A 257 -7.83 6.80 12.08
C ILE A 257 -8.15 7.31 13.49
N VAL A 258 -8.51 8.59 13.63
CA VAL A 258 -8.86 9.19 14.93
C VAL A 258 -10.10 8.52 15.51
N ARG A 259 -11.18 8.34 14.73
CA ARG A 259 -12.43 7.72 15.19
C ARG A 259 -12.18 6.34 15.80
N TYR A 260 -11.36 5.52 15.16
CA TYR A 260 -11.09 4.15 15.59
C TYR A 260 -9.91 4.02 16.56
N SER A 261 -9.26 5.15 16.92
CA SER A 261 -8.30 5.22 18.03
C SER A 261 -9.01 5.05 19.38
N PHE A 262 -10.31 5.36 19.44
CA PHE A 262 -11.16 5.25 20.61
C PHE A 262 -12.17 4.10 20.49
N PRO A 263 -12.75 3.64 21.61
CA PRO A 263 -13.83 2.66 21.62
C PRO A 263 -15.05 3.04 20.74
#